data_AF-A0A944BR17-F1
#
_entry.id   AF-A0A944BR17-F1
#
_cell.length_a   1.000
_cell.length_b   1.000
_cell.length_c   1.000
_cell.angle_alpha   90.00
_cell.angle_beta   90.00
_cell.angle_gamma   90.00
#
_symmetry.space_group_name_H-M   'P 1'
#
loop_
_entity.id
_entity.type
_entity.pdbx_description
1 polymer ?
#
loop_
_entity_poly.entity_id
_entity_poly.type
_entity_poly.pdbx_seq_one_letter_code
_entity_poly.pdbx_strand_id
1 'polypeptide(L)'
;MTKQEPKVDLKSDKRKQSVYFPVDMLDEIQREALRQDRTVSWIVQRAWKIARDEILLYPSINDPSSDEVGNIMTDTRDKEI
;
A
#
# COMPACT_ATOMS: atom_id res chain seq x y z
N MET A 1 -34.41 5.95 -30.18
CA MET A 1 -33.87 5.72 -28.82
C MET A 1 -32.38 5.48 -28.91
N THR A 2 -31.56 6.53 -28.79
CA THR A 2 -30.10 6.41 -28.66
C THR A 2 -29.78 5.92 -27.26
N LYS A 3 -29.30 4.66 -27.15
CA LYS A 3 -28.74 4.13 -25.91
C LYS A 3 -27.48 4.94 -25.59
N GLN A 4 -27.48 5.67 -24.48
CA GLN A 4 -26.27 6.32 -23.98
C GLN A 4 -25.38 5.24 -23.36
N GLU A 5 -24.14 5.14 -23.85
CA GLU A 5 -23.11 4.31 -23.24
C GLU A 5 -22.65 4.93 -21.91
N PRO A 6 -22.34 4.12 -20.88
CA PRO A 6 -21.87 4.65 -19.62
C PRO A 6 -20.47 5.24 -19.81
N LYS A 7 -20.33 6.55 -19.61
CA LYS A 7 -19.03 7.20 -19.46
C LYS A 7 -18.38 6.66 -18.19
N VAL A 8 -17.44 5.74 -18.33
CA VAL A 8 -16.58 5.30 -17.23
C VAL A 8 -15.69 6.48 -16.86
N ASP A 9 -16.08 7.21 -15.81
CA ASP A 9 -15.23 8.26 -15.27
C ASP A 9 -14.02 7.61 -14.60
N LEU A 10 -12.90 7.56 -15.31
CA LEU A 10 -11.60 7.08 -14.81
C LEU A 10 -11.00 8.02 -13.73
N LYS A 11 -11.71 9.08 -13.32
CA LYS A 11 -11.35 9.87 -12.14
C LYS A 11 -11.47 8.99 -10.89
N SER A 12 -10.33 8.42 -10.47
CA SER A 12 -9.98 8.06 -9.09
C SER A 12 -11.16 8.16 -8.13
N ASP A 13 -11.88 7.06 -7.96
CA ASP A 13 -12.99 6.95 -7.01
C ASP A 13 -12.48 7.19 -5.58
N LYS A 14 -12.70 8.40 -5.06
CA LYS A 14 -12.26 8.79 -3.71
C LYS A 14 -13.25 8.26 -2.68
N ARG A 15 -12.80 7.34 -1.84
CA ARG A 15 -13.60 6.76 -0.74
C ARG A 15 -13.17 7.35 0.61
N LYS A 16 -14.13 7.78 1.43
CA LYS A 16 -13.89 8.21 2.82
C LYS A 16 -13.85 6.96 3.71
N GLN A 17 -12.74 6.77 4.42
CA GLN A 17 -12.56 5.68 5.37
C GLN A 17 -12.19 6.25 6.74
N SER A 18 -12.86 5.78 7.79
CA SER A 18 -12.45 6.05 9.17
C SER A 18 -11.52 4.92 9.62
N VAL A 19 -10.36 5.28 10.18
CA VAL A 19 -9.39 4.35 10.76
C VAL A 19 -8.90 4.91 12.08
N TYR A 20 -8.41 4.04 12.95
CA TYR A 20 -7.86 4.41 14.25
C TYR A 20 -6.34 4.49 14.16
N PHE A 21 -5.77 5.57 14.69
CA PHE A 21 -4.33 5.76 14.84
C PHE A 21 -4.00 5.98 16.31
N PRO A 22 -2.84 5.50 16.78
CA PRO A 22 -2.23 6.01 18.01
C PRO A 22 -2.09 7.55 17.96
N VAL A 23 -2.24 8.21 19.12
CA VAL A 23 -2.27 9.69 19.21
C VAL A 23 -0.94 10.29 18.71
N ASP A 24 0.17 9.73 19.17
CA ASP A 24 1.52 10.11 18.78
C ASP A 24 1.76 10.00 17.26
N MET A 25 1.37 8.87 16.67
CA MET A 25 1.48 8.65 15.22
C MET A 25 0.60 9.64 14.45
N LEU A 26 -0.61 9.90 14.93
CA LEU A 26 -1.51 10.85 14.28
C LEU A 26 -0.96 12.28 14.33
N ASP A 27 -0.36 12.69 15.44
CA ASP A 27 0.28 13.99 15.60
C ASP A 27 1.51 14.16 14.69
N GLU A 28 2.29 13.09 14.48
CA GLU A 28 3.39 13.08 13.50
C GLU A 28 2.89 13.26 12.07
N ILE A 29 1.85 12.51 11.67
CA ILE A 29 1.26 12.60 10.34
C ILE A 29 0.69 14.01 10.09
N GLN A 30 0.02 14.60 11.08
CA GLN A 30 -0.51 15.96 10.97
C GLN A 30 0.59 17.01 10.86
N ARG A 31 1.67 16.90 11.63
CA ARG A 31 2.82 17.80 11.52
C ARG A 31 3.47 17.73 10.13
N GLU A 32 3.62 16.53 9.57
CA GLU A 32 4.16 16.38 8.21
C GLU A 32 3.23 16.90 7.12
N ALA A 33 1.91 16.72 7.29
CA ALA A 33 0.92 17.29 6.40
C ALA A 33 1.02 18.83 6.37
N LEU A 34 1.13 19.48 7.54
CA LEU A 34 1.31 20.92 7.66
C LEU A 34 2.65 21.39 7.07
N ARG A 35 3.75 20.69 7.38
CA ARG A 35 5.10 21.03 6.89
C ARG A 35 5.21 21.02 5.36
N GLN A 36 4.47 20.12 4.71
CA GLN A 36 4.52 19.93 3.25
C GLN A 36 3.39 20.65 2.50
N ASP A 37 2.48 21.32 3.20
CA ASP A 37 1.25 21.91 2.64
C ASP A 37 0.42 20.86 1.86
N ARG A 38 0.16 19.72 2.52
CA ARG A 38 -0.58 18.58 1.98
C ARG A 38 -1.64 18.10 2.96
N THR A 39 -2.58 17.29 2.48
CA THR A 39 -3.60 16.69 3.34
C THR A 39 -3.09 15.42 4.03
N VAL A 40 -3.64 15.10 5.19
CA VAL A 40 -3.36 13.84 5.92
C VAL A 40 -3.55 12.62 5.02
N SER A 41 -4.62 12.58 4.23
CA SER A 41 -4.88 11.49 3.28
C SER A 41 -3.76 11.34 2.25
N TRP A 42 -3.16 12.45 1.79
CA TRP A 42 -2.03 12.39 0.85
C TRP A 42 -0.78 11.81 1.51
N ILE A 43 -0.47 12.21 2.75
CA ILE A 43 0.67 11.67 3.52
C ILE A 43 0.52 10.16 3.71
N VAL A 44 -0.67 9.71 4.15
CA VAL A 44 -0.96 8.28 4.35
C VAL A 44 -0.89 7.50 3.03
N GLN A 45 -1.43 8.04 1.94
CA GLN A 45 -1.32 7.42 0.61
C GLN A 45 0.14 7.35 0.13
N ARG A 46 0.97 8.36 0.44
CA ARG A 46 2.39 8.36 0.10
C ARG A 46 3.14 7.30 0.91
N ALA A 47 2.86 7.19 2.22
CA ALA A 47 3.42 6.16 3.08
C ALA A 47 3.08 4.76 2.58
N TRP A 48 1.82 4.50 2.21
CA TRP A 48 1.42 3.22 1.61
C TRP A 48 2.21 2.91 0.34
N LYS A 49 2.35 3.87 -0.58
CA LYS A 49 3.11 3.64 -1.84
C LYS A 49 4.59 3.33 -1.60
N ILE A 50 5.18 3.84 -0.51
CA ILE A 50 6.57 3.56 -0.14
C ILE A 50 6.69 2.18 0.51
N ALA A 51 5.77 1.85 1.42
CA ALA A 51 5.84 0.62 2.22
C ALA A 51 5.18 -0.60 1.54
N ARG A 52 4.45 -0.41 0.43
CA ARG A 52 3.62 -1.45 -0.21
C ARG A 52 4.40 -2.73 -0.46
N ASP A 53 5.55 -2.64 -1.11
CA ASP A 53 6.25 -3.82 -1.59
C ASP A 53 6.79 -4.65 -0.42
N GLU A 54 7.27 -4.00 0.64
CA GLU A 54 7.68 -4.65 1.90
C GLU A 54 6.48 -5.29 2.63
N ILE A 55 5.35 -4.58 2.72
CA ILE A 55 4.14 -5.11 3.38
C ILE A 55 3.63 -6.36 2.66
N LEU A 56 3.77 -6.42 1.32
CA LEU A 56 3.34 -7.57 0.52
C LEU A 56 4.21 -8.82 0.71
N LEU A 57 5.42 -8.69 1.28
CA LEU A 57 6.27 -9.83 1.61
C LEU A 57 5.82 -10.54 2.89
N TYR A 58 5.03 -9.87 3.74
CA TYR A 58 4.59 -10.50 4.98
C TYR A 58 3.67 -11.69 4.68
N PRO A 59 3.93 -12.85 5.32
CA PRO A 59 3.09 -14.02 5.13
C PRO A 59 1.67 -13.71 5.59
N SER A 60 0.71 -14.35 4.93
CA SER A 60 -0.68 -14.29 5.38
C SER A 60 -0.76 -14.90 6.78
N ILE A 61 -1.23 -14.12 7.76
CA ILE A 61 -1.40 -14.54 9.16
C ILE A 61 -2.30 -15.80 9.29
N ASN A 62 -3.11 -16.08 8.27
CA ASN A 62 -4.04 -17.21 8.24
C ASN A 62 -3.57 -18.37 7.36
N ASP A 63 -2.34 -18.34 6.83
CA ASP A 63 -1.84 -19.40 5.95
C ASP A 63 -0.89 -20.35 6.70
N PRO A 64 -1.33 -21.56 7.09
CA PRO A 64 -0.49 -22.55 7.74
C PRO A 64 0.60 -23.15 6.81
N SER A 65 0.67 -22.74 5.54
CA SER A 65 1.69 -23.18 4.56
C SER A 65 2.80 -22.16 4.30
N SER A 66 2.77 -21.01 4.98
CA SER A 66 3.72 -19.91 4.74
C SER A 66 5.14 -20.15 5.29
N ASP A 67 5.37 -21.27 5.97
CA ASP A 67 6.70 -21.68 6.48
C ASP A 67 7.65 -22.23 5.39
N GLU A 68 7.19 -22.49 4.16
CA GLU A 68 8.00 -23.17 3.13
C GLU A 68 8.53 -22.28 1.98
N VAL A 69 8.07 -21.03 1.81
CA VAL A 69 8.40 -20.21 0.61
C VAL A 69 9.54 -19.20 0.87
N GLY A 70 10.34 -19.40 1.92
CA GLY A 70 11.51 -18.57 2.23
C GLY A 70 12.80 -18.93 1.45
N ASN A 71 12.81 -20.00 0.66
CA ASN A 71 14.06 -20.58 0.15
C ASN A 71 14.22 -20.68 -1.38
N ILE A 72 13.40 -19.96 -2.17
CA ILE A 72 13.50 -19.98 -3.64
C ILE A 72 13.90 -18.61 -4.20
N MET A 73 15.04 -18.06 -3.78
CA MET A 73 15.73 -17.02 -4.57
C MET A 73 17.20 -16.81 -4.22
N THR A 74 18.02 -17.85 -4.03
CA THR A 74 19.50 -17.73 -4.09
C THR A 74 20.19 -19.00 -4.61
N ASP A 75 19.82 -19.53 -5.78
CA ASP A 75 20.77 -20.39 -6.52
C ASP A 75 20.55 -20.34 -8.03
N THR A 76 21.05 -19.30 -8.69
CA THR A 76 21.31 -19.35 -10.15
C THR A 76 22.53 -18.50 -10.52
N ARG A 77 23.51 -18.43 -9.62
CA ARG A 77 24.84 -17.90 -9.93
C ARG A 77 25.86 -18.74 -9.19
N ASP A 78 26.20 -19.87 -9.78
CA ASP A 78 27.58 -20.31 -10.00
C ASP A 78 27.59 -21.77 -10.45
N LYS A 79 27.89 -21.98 -11.75
CA LYS A 79 28.80 -23.00 -12.29
C LYS A 79 28.71 -23.01 -13.81
N GLU A 80 29.52 -22.15 -14.43
CA GLU A 80 30.29 -22.59 -15.60
C GLU A 80 31.22 -23.71 -15.12
N ILE A 81 30.98 -24.95 -15.57
CA ILE A 81 31.94 -25.89 -16.19
C ILE A 81 31.12 -26.78 -17.13
#